data_AF-A0A256Y7M3-F1
#
_entry.id   AF-A0A256Y7M3-F1
#
_cell.length_a   1.000
_cell.length_b   1.000
_cell.length_c   1.000
_cell.angle_alpha   90.00
_cell.angle_beta   90.00
_cell.angle_gamma   90.00
#
_symmetry.space_group_name_H-M   'P 1'
#
loop_
_entity.id
_entity.type
_entity.pdbx_description
1 polymer ?
#
loop_
_entity_poly.entity_id
_entity_poly.type
_entity_poly.pdbx_seq_one_letter_code
_entity_poly.pdbx_strand_id
1 'polypeptide(L)'
;MKIYADSEKYDVYVICPVRGAEKSTLDFLEKYKHALVKKGAKVLLPTTDTNQDDPSGGYNIVESHLNEMYGSREAHILWNKNSGGSKVDLGSVLIENARRGMKILLINRGAVEEMVRDQRENGIFKSYEMVLLKLDEEYDGNLRLGKRELESLLE
;
A
#
# COMPACT_ATOMS: atom_id res chain seq x y z
N MET A 1 -4.37 18.96 -17.23
CA MET A 1 -4.54 18.07 -16.06
C MET A 1 -4.09 18.85 -14.84
N LYS A 2 -5.01 19.21 -13.94
CA LYS A 2 -4.67 19.96 -12.71
C LYS A 2 -4.45 18.95 -11.59
N ILE A 3 -3.19 18.72 -11.23
CA ILE A 3 -2.84 17.98 -10.03
C ILE A 3 -3.13 18.93 -8.86
N TYR A 4 -4.23 18.72 -8.15
CA TYR A 4 -4.59 19.51 -6.98
C TYR A 4 -4.08 18.82 -5.72
N ALA A 5 -2.93 19.24 -5.20
CA ALA A 5 -2.46 18.75 -3.90
C ALA A 5 -1.69 19.83 -3.15
N ASP A 6 -2.41 20.84 -2.65
CA ASP A 6 -1.87 21.75 -1.63
C ASP A 6 -2.31 21.37 -0.20
N SER A 7 -3.10 20.30 -0.01
CA SER A 7 -3.43 19.78 1.33
C SER A 7 -3.58 18.25 1.33
N GLU A 8 -3.00 17.62 2.35
CA GLU A 8 -3.20 16.20 2.67
C GLU A 8 -4.67 15.97 3.08
N LYS A 9 -5.35 15.06 2.38
CA LYS A 9 -6.76 14.68 2.60
C LYS A 9 -6.91 13.43 3.46
N TYR A 10 -5.97 12.51 3.32
CA TYR A 10 -5.95 11.21 3.99
C TYR A 10 -4.65 11.00 4.75
N ASP A 11 -4.71 10.25 5.83
CA ASP A 11 -3.52 9.84 6.57
C ASP A 11 -2.81 8.70 5.84
N VAL A 12 -3.58 7.74 5.29
CA VAL A 12 -3.05 6.51 4.69
C VAL A 12 -3.77 6.19 3.39
N TYR A 13 -3.00 5.91 2.34
CA TYR A 13 -3.45 5.18 1.16
C TYR A 13 -2.95 3.73 1.25
N VAL A 14 -3.85 2.76 1.05
CA VAL A 14 -3.48 1.34 1.06
C VAL A 14 -3.24 0.85 -0.36
N ILE A 15 -2.02 0.38 -0.67
CA ILE A 15 -1.75 -0.36 -1.90
C ILE A 15 -2.00 -1.85 -1.63
N CYS A 16 -2.91 -2.45 -2.38
CA CYS A 16 -3.27 -3.86 -2.24
C CYS A 16 -3.72 -4.47 -3.57
N PRO A 17 -3.68 -5.82 -3.71
CA PRO A 17 -4.38 -6.47 -4.81
C PRO A 17 -5.90 -6.23 -4.68
N VAL A 18 -6.55 -5.95 -5.82
CA VAL A 18 -8.00 -5.77 -5.89
C VAL A 18 -8.63 -6.91 -6.69
N ARG A 19 -8.33 -6.97 -8.00
CA ARG A 19 -8.86 -8.00 -8.89
C ARG A 19 -8.21 -9.36 -8.60
N GLY A 20 -9.04 -10.37 -8.37
CA GLY A 20 -8.59 -11.74 -8.09
C GLY A 20 -7.97 -11.92 -6.70
N ALA A 21 -8.14 -10.97 -5.79
CA ALA A 21 -7.75 -11.14 -4.39
C ALA A 21 -8.66 -12.17 -3.71
N GLU A 22 -8.07 -13.01 -2.85
CA GLU A 22 -8.82 -13.98 -2.06
C GLU A 22 -9.70 -13.27 -1.02
N LYS A 23 -10.84 -13.86 -0.69
CA LYS A 23 -11.75 -13.30 0.32
C LYS A 23 -11.05 -13.03 1.66
N SER A 24 -10.20 -13.95 2.11
CA SER A 24 -9.38 -13.78 3.33
C SER A 24 -8.50 -12.54 3.29
N THR A 25 -7.96 -12.20 2.11
CA THR A 25 -7.14 -11.00 1.90
C THR A 25 -8.00 -9.74 2.02
N LEU A 26 -9.19 -9.76 1.43
CA LEU A 26 -10.14 -8.64 1.50
C LEU A 26 -10.64 -8.42 2.93
N ASP A 27 -11.05 -9.49 3.61
CA ASP A 27 -11.51 -9.47 5.01
C ASP A 27 -10.40 -8.92 5.93
N PHE A 28 -9.15 -9.35 5.72
CA PHE A 28 -8.00 -8.81 6.45
C PHE A 28 -7.78 -7.31 6.19
N LEU A 29 -7.86 -6.85 4.95
CA LEU A 29 -7.67 -5.45 4.58
C LEU A 29 -8.76 -4.54 5.18
N GLU A 30 -10.00 -5.01 5.23
CA GLU A 30 -11.09 -4.29 5.90
C GLU A 30 -10.83 -4.17 7.41
N LYS A 31 -10.47 -5.28 8.07
CA LYS A 31 -10.07 -5.27 9.49
C LYS A 31 -8.87 -4.34 9.75
N TYR A 32 -7.88 -4.34 8.86
CA TYR A 32 -6.71 -3.46 8.91
C TYR A 32 -7.12 -1.98 8.83
N LYS A 33 -7.96 -1.63 7.85
CA LYS A 33 -8.54 -0.28 7.75
C LYS A 33 -9.28 0.12 9.02
N HIS A 34 -10.13 -0.76 9.54
CA HIS A 34 -10.88 -0.50 10.78
C HIS A 34 -9.98 -0.25 11.99
N ALA A 35 -8.89 -1.02 12.13
CA ALA A 35 -7.93 -0.83 13.22
C ALA A 35 -7.25 0.54 13.14
N LEU A 36 -6.87 0.99 11.94
CA LEU A 36 -6.28 2.33 11.74
C LEU A 36 -7.30 3.45 11.97
N VAL A 37 -8.54 3.30 11.48
CA VAL A 37 -9.62 4.27 11.73
C VAL A 37 -9.91 4.41 13.22
N LYS A 38 -9.86 3.31 13.98
CA LYS A 38 -9.98 3.33 15.45
C LYS A 38 -8.85 4.10 16.14
N LYS A 39 -7.67 4.20 15.52
CA LYS A 39 -6.55 5.08 15.95
C LYS A 39 -6.73 6.54 15.51
N GLY A 40 -7.84 6.89 14.85
CA GLY A 40 -8.16 8.23 14.39
C GLY A 40 -7.67 8.56 12.99
N ALA A 41 -7.13 7.59 12.25
CA ALA A 41 -6.62 7.81 10.89
C ALA A 41 -7.74 7.86 9.85
N LYS A 42 -7.61 8.75 8.87
CA LYS A 42 -8.39 8.74 7.62
C LYS A 42 -7.69 7.83 6.62
N VAL A 43 -8.29 6.67 6.35
CA VAL A 43 -7.69 5.62 5.52
C VAL A 43 -8.48 5.44 4.24
N LEU A 44 -7.78 5.40 3.12
CA LEU A 44 -8.33 5.05 1.82
C LEU A 44 -7.87 3.63 1.42
N LEU A 45 -8.84 2.76 1.19
CA LEU A 45 -8.66 1.37 0.79
C LEU A 45 -9.34 1.14 -0.57
N PRO A 46 -8.59 0.94 -1.67
CA PRO A 46 -9.15 0.88 -3.01
C PRO A 46 -10.22 -0.19 -3.25
N THR A 47 -10.19 -1.29 -2.47
CA THR A 47 -11.19 -2.36 -2.59
C THR A 47 -12.59 -1.93 -2.15
N THR A 48 -12.71 -0.90 -1.31
CA THR A 48 -14.00 -0.40 -0.79
C THR A 48 -14.29 1.04 -1.20
N ASP A 49 -13.25 1.86 -1.41
CA ASP A 49 -13.41 3.32 -1.51
C ASP A 49 -13.27 3.86 -2.94
N THR A 50 -12.70 3.07 -3.85
CA THR A 50 -12.49 3.48 -5.24
C THR A 50 -13.41 2.66 -6.14
N ASN A 51 -14.07 3.32 -7.11
CA ASN A 51 -14.84 2.59 -8.12
C ASN A 51 -13.90 1.78 -9.04
N GLN A 52 -13.97 0.46 -8.95
CA GLN A 52 -13.13 -0.48 -9.71
C GLN A 52 -13.76 -0.92 -11.03
N ASP A 53 -14.98 -0.48 -11.34
CA ASP A 53 -15.63 -0.70 -12.62
C ASP A 53 -15.37 0.51 -13.54
N ASP A 54 -14.58 0.29 -14.60
CA ASP A 54 -14.10 1.35 -15.47
C ASP A 54 -14.12 0.93 -16.96
N PRO A 55 -15.08 1.44 -17.74
CA PRO A 55 -15.20 1.12 -19.16
C PRO A 55 -14.06 1.71 -20.01
N SER A 56 -13.20 2.59 -19.46
CA SER A 56 -12.04 3.13 -20.16
C SER A 56 -10.85 2.16 -20.24
N GLY A 57 -10.98 0.95 -19.69
CA GLY A 57 -9.89 -0.02 -19.62
C GLY A 57 -8.94 0.20 -18.43
N GLY A 58 -9.33 1.02 -17.45
CA GLY A 58 -8.60 1.28 -16.21
C GLY A 58 -7.90 2.64 -16.14
N TYR A 59 -8.05 3.51 -17.15
CA TYR A 59 -7.46 4.85 -17.12
C TYR A 59 -8.01 5.70 -15.97
N ASN A 60 -9.34 5.69 -15.77
CA ASN A 60 -9.97 6.50 -14.72
C ASN A 60 -9.63 5.95 -13.32
N ILE A 61 -9.45 4.63 -13.20
CA ILE A 61 -8.98 4.00 -11.95
C ILE A 61 -7.57 4.49 -11.61
N VAL A 62 -6.65 4.45 -12.58
CA VAL A 62 -5.27 4.93 -12.36
C VAL A 62 -5.26 6.42 -12.01
N GLU A 63 -6.04 7.25 -12.71
CA GLU A 63 -6.15 8.68 -12.38
C GLU A 63 -6.70 8.91 -10.97
N SER A 64 -7.69 8.12 -10.54
CA SER A 64 -8.25 8.19 -9.18
C SER A 64 -7.20 7.80 -8.13
N HIS A 65 -6.54 6.66 -8.32
CA HIS A 65 -5.46 6.19 -7.43
C HIS A 65 -4.35 7.23 -7.29
N LEU A 66 -3.92 7.85 -8.40
CA LEU A 66 -2.90 8.91 -8.37
C LEU A 66 -3.33 10.09 -7.50
N ASN A 67 -4.56 10.58 -7.67
CA ASN A 67 -5.08 11.69 -6.88
C ASN A 67 -5.22 11.33 -5.38
N GLU A 68 -5.61 10.09 -5.08
CA GLU A 68 -5.73 9.58 -3.72
C GLU A 68 -4.35 9.45 -3.03
N MET A 69 -3.36 8.91 -3.74
CA MET A 69 -1.97 8.82 -3.27
C MET A 69 -1.34 10.20 -3.04
N TYR A 70 -1.55 11.15 -3.97
CA TYR A 70 -1.08 12.54 -3.80
C TYR A 70 -1.74 13.24 -2.61
N GLY A 71 -3.00 12.90 -2.31
CA GLY A 71 -3.72 13.38 -1.15
C GLY A 71 -3.39 12.67 0.17
N SER A 72 -2.48 11.69 0.19
CA SER A 72 -2.24 10.86 1.38
C SER A 72 -0.89 11.15 2.03
N ARG A 73 -0.79 11.11 3.36
CA ARG A 73 0.48 11.33 4.07
C ARG A 73 1.41 10.10 4.03
N GLU A 74 0.83 8.92 4.15
CA GLU A 74 1.56 7.64 4.16
C GLU A 74 0.97 6.65 3.14
N ALA A 75 1.79 5.70 2.69
CA ALA A 75 1.37 4.55 1.90
C ALA A 75 1.61 3.28 2.70
N HIS A 76 0.56 2.49 2.94
CA HIS A 76 0.67 1.18 3.58
C HIS A 76 0.45 0.10 2.52
N ILE A 77 1.37 -0.83 2.40
CA ILE A 77 1.45 -1.73 1.24
C ILE A 77 1.28 -3.18 1.70
N LEU A 78 0.20 -3.82 1.26
CA LEU A 78 0.08 -5.28 1.26
C LEU A 78 0.68 -5.79 -0.05
N TRP A 79 1.95 -6.18 -0.02
CA TRP A 79 2.68 -6.49 -1.24
C TRP A 79 2.31 -7.87 -1.78
N ASN A 80 1.94 -7.91 -3.06
CA ASN A 80 1.78 -9.11 -3.85
C ASN A 80 2.47 -8.92 -5.20
N LYS A 81 3.55 -9.69 -5.44
CA LYS A 81 4.36 -9.60 -6.67
C LYS A 81 3.57 -9.85 -7.96
N ASN A 82 2.40 -10.50 -7.89
CA ASN A 82 1.55 -10.76 -9.05
C ASN A 82 0.54 -9.64 -9.33
N SER A 83 0.35 -8.69 -8.41
CA SER A 83 -0.55 -7.56 -8.63
C SER A 83 0.05 -6.59 -9.65
N GLY A 84 -0.56 -6.52 -10.84
CA GLY A 84 -0.16 -5.55 -11.86
C GLY A 84 -0.43 -4.10 -11.44
N GLY A 85 -1.60 -3.85 -10.85
CA GLY A 85 -2.01 -2.52 -10.36
C GLY A 85 -1.09 -2.00 -9.26
N SER A 86 -0.78 -2.84 -8.26
CA SER A 86 0.10 -2.43 -7.16
C SER A 86 1.51 -2.04 -7.62
N LYS A 87 2.01 -2.56 -8.75
CA LYS A 87 3.30 -2.12 -9.34
C LYS A 87 3.21 -0.71 -9.92
N VAL A 88 2.08 -0.36 -10.54
CA VAL A 88 1.82 1.00 -11.06
C VAL A 88 1.71 1.98 -9.89
N ASP A 89 0.92 1.62 -8.87
CA ASP A 89 0.76 2.43 -7.66
C ASP A 89 2.11 2.60 -6.93
N LEU A 90 2.93 1.54 -6.87
CA LEU A 90 4.27 1.59 -6.28
C LEU A 90 5.16 2.66 -6.94
N GLY A 91 5.16 2.73 -8.27
CA GLY A 91 5.93 3.76 -8.98
C GLY A 91 5.54 5.17 -8.55
N SER A 92 4.26 5.41 -8.32
CA SER A 92 3.71 6.70 -7.92
C SER A 92 4.09 7.06 -6.48
N VAL A 93 3.97 6.13 -5.53
CA VAL A 93 4.38 6.40 -4.15
C VAL A 93 5.89 6.53 -3.99
N LEU A 94 6.70 5.87 -4.84
CA LEU A 94 8.15 6.08 -4.84
C LEU A 94 8.53 7.49 -5.28
N ILE A 95 7.81 8.06 -6.26
CA ILE A 95 7.98 9.47 -6.65
C ILE A 95 7.62 10.38 -5.48
N GLU A 96 6.51 10.14 -4.79
CA GLU A 96 6.09 10.95 -3.64
C GLU A 96 7.01 10.80 -2.42
N ASN A 97 7.56 9.60 -2.20
CA ASN A 97 8.61 9.38 -1.22
C ASN A 97 9.84 10.23 -1.54
N ALA A 98 10.33 10.19 -2.78
CA ALA A 98 11.49 11.00 -3.20
C ALA A 98 11.22 12.51 -3.18
N ARG A 99 9.99 12.95 -3.52
CA ARG A 99 9.62 14.36 -3.68
C ARG A 99 9.34 15.05 -2.35
N ARG A 100 8.65 14.38 -1.42
CA ARG A 100 8.15 14.99 -0.18
C ARG A 100 8.32 14.11 1.07
N GLY A 101 9.01 12.98 0.96
CA GLY A 101 9.22 12.09 2.11
C GLY A 101 7.96 11.32 2.53
N MET A 102 7.05 11.01 1.60
CA MET A 102 5.91 10.14 1.88
C MET A 102 6.40 8.83 2.52
N LYS A 103 5.86 8.49 3.69
CA LYS A 103 6.29 7.31 4.45
C LYS A 103 5.68 6.05 3.84
N ILE A 104 6.47 5.01 3.67
CA ILE A 104 6.04 3.74 3.08
C ILE A 104 6.20 2.62 4.11
N LEU A 105 5.08 1.96 4.41
CA LEU A 105 4.99 0.86 5.38
C LEU A 105 4.61 -0.43 4.66
N LEU A 106 5.24 -1.55 5.01
CA LEU A 106 4.82 -2.90 4.61
C LEU A 106 3.88 -3.52 5.64
N ILE A 107 2.69 -3.89 5.20
CA ILE A 107 1.68 -4.57 6.03
C ILE A 107 2.09 -6.03 6.28
N ASN A 108 2.54 -6.73 5.22
CA ASN A 108 2.96 -8.13 5.27
C ASN A 108 4.49 -8.28 5.25
N ARG A 109 5.21 -7.50 6.08
CA ARG A 109 6.68 -7.48 6.12
C ARG A 109 7.32 -8.88 6.14
N GLY A 110 6.83 -9.78 7.00
CA GLY A 110 7.38 -11.14 7.11
C GLY A 110 7.35 -11.91 5.79
N ALA A 111 6.26 -11.84 5.03
CA ALA A 111 6.18 -12.50 3.72
C ALA A 111 7.17 -11.90 2.71
N VAL A 112 7.40 -10.58 2.77
CA VAL A 112 8.37 -9.90 1.89
C VAL A 112 9.81 -10.26 2.28
N GLU A 113 10.12 -10.39 3.57
CA GLU A 113 11.43 -10.86 4.04
C GLU A 113 11.75 -12.26 3.51
N GLU A 114 10.78 -13.17 3.51
CA GLU A 114 10.94 -14.51 2.93
C GLU A 114 11.21 -14.47 1.42
N MET A 115 10.47 -13.63 0.69
CA MET A 115 10.71 -13.42 -0.75
C MET A 115 12.12 -12.89 -1.01
N VAL A 116 12.59 -11.93 -0.22
CA VAL A 116 13.94 -11.37 -0.37
C VAL A 116 15.03 -12.38 -0.03
N ARG A 117 14.80 -13.25 0.97
CA ARG A 117 15.71 -14.35 1.29
C ARG A 117 15.86 -15.31 0.11
N ASP A 118 14.74 -15.81 -0.42
CA ASP A 118 14.72 -16.69 -1.59
C ASP A 118 15.39 -16.03 -2.81
N GLN A 119 15.09 -14.76 -3.09
CA GLN A 119 15.74 -14.00 -4.16
C GLN A 119 17.27 -13.96 -4.01
N ARG A 120 17.78 -13.69 -2.81
CA ARG A 120 19.23 -13.65 -2.55
C ARG A 120 19.89 -15.01 -2.73
N GLU A 121 19.25 -16.07 -2.26
CA GLU A 121 19.73 -17.45 -2.45
C GLU A 121 19.82 -17.82 -3.95
N ASN A 122 18.95 -17.25 -4.77
CA ASN A 122 18.95 -17.38 -6.22
C ASN A 122 19.80 -16.33 -6.97
N GLY A 123 20.64 -15.56 -6.27
CA GLY A 123 21.55 -14.57 -6.89
C GLY A 123 20.86 -13.31 -7.43
N ILE A 124 19.62 -13.03 -7.01
CA ILE A 124 18.92 -11.78 -7.31
C ILE A 124 19.27 -10.75 -6.23
N PHE A 125 19.80 -9.60 -6.63
CA PHE A 125 20.25 -8.53 -5.72
C PHE A 125 19.47 -7.22 -5.87
N LYS A 126 18.47 -7.19 -6.76
CA LYS A 126 17.59 -6.04 -6.97
C LYS A 126 16.19 -6.51 -7.31
N SER A 127 15.22 -6.08 -6.53
CA SER A 127 13.80 -6.37 -6.71
C SER A 127 12.95 -5.28 -6.04
N TYR A 128 11.65 -5.24 -6.34
CA TYR A 128 10.74 -4.34 -5.64
C TYR A 128 10.64 -4.68 -4.15
N GLU A 129 10.67 -5.96 -3.81
CA GLU A 129 10.61 -6.45 -2.44
C GLU A 129 11.78 -5.91 -1.59
N MET A 130 12.99 -5.89 -2.14
CA MET A 130 14.16 -5.34 -1.44
C MET A 130 14.04 -3.82 -1.21
N VAL A 131 13.51 -3.09 -2.20
CA VAL A 131 13.25 -1.65 -2.07
C VAL A 131 12.20 -1.38 -0.99
N LEU A 132 11.12 -2.15 -1.00
CA LEU A 132 10.03 -2.03 -0.03
C LEU A 132 10.50 -2.34 1.40
N LEU A 133 11.32 -3.38 1.60
CA LEU A 133 11.90 -3.68 2.92
C LEU A 133 12.76 -2.52 3.43
N LYS A 134 13.59 -1.94 2.56
CA LYS A 134 14.44 -0.81 2.92
C LYS A 134 13.61 0.42 3.33
N LEU A 135 12.55 0.71 2.59
CA LEU A 135 11.64 1.83 2.92
C LEU A 135 10.86 1.57 4.21
N ASP A 136 10.42 0.32 4.45
CA ASP A 136 9.76 -0.04 5.70
C ASP A 136 10.70 0.03 6.92
N GLU A 137 12.00 -0.26 6.76
CA GLU A 137 13.00 -0.08 7.82
C GLU A 137 13.18 1.39 8.22
N GLU A 138 13.02 2.30 7.25
CA GLU A 138 13.11 3.74 7.45
C GLU A 138 11.78 4.37 7.89
N TYR A 139 10.70 3.58 7.95
CA TYR A 139 9.40 4.06 8.37
C TYR A 139 9.41 4.45 9.85
N ASP A 140 9.16 5.74 10.09
CA ASP A 140 9.08 6.39 11.40
C ASP A 140 7.67 6.99 11.66
N GLY A 141 6.66 6.52 10.93
CA GLY A 141 5.27 6.92 11.14
C GLY A 141 4.66 6.31 12.40
N ASN A 142 3.57 6.90 12.89
CA ASN A 142 2.90 6.48 14.12
C ASN A 142 1.71 5.51 13.87
N LEU A 143 1.46 5.15 12.61
CA LEU A 143 0.32 4.33 12.20
C LEU A 143 0.68 2.85 11.95
N ARG A 144 1.88 2.42 12.31
CA ARG A 144 2.24 0.98 12.30
C ARG A 144 1.42 0.23 13.35
N LEU A 145 0.75 -0.84 12.93
CA LEU A 145 0.15 -1.81 13.86
C LEU A 145 1.24 -2.73 14.40
N GLY A 146 1.21 -3.01 15.71
CA GLY A 146 2.11 -3.96 16.34
C GLY A 146 1.82 -5.40 15.90
N LYS A 147 2.80 -6.29 16.06
CA LYS A 147 2.67 -7.71 15.68
C LYS A 147 1.40 -8.38 16.24
N ARG A 148 1.11 -8.18 17.53
CA ARG A 148 -0.11 -8.72 18.18
C ARG A 148 -1.40 -8.13 17.60
N GLU A 149 -1.39 -6.85 17.23
CA GLU A 149 -2.56 -6.24 16.58
C GLU A 149 -2.79 -6.89 15.22
N LEU A 150 -1.74 -7.06 14.40
CA LEU A 150 -1.83 -7.71 13.09
C LEU A 150 -2.28 -9.17 13.19
N GLU A 151 -1.75 -9.94 14.14
CA GLU A 151 -2.13 -11.33 14.38
C GLU A 151 -3.64 -11.44 14.73
N SER A 152 -4.16 -10.54 15.55
CA SER A 152 -5.59 -10.53 15.91
C SER A 152 -6.54 -10.23 14.74
N LEU A 153 -6.05 -9.69 13.62
CA LEU A 153 -6.87 -9.45 12.43
C LEU A 153 -7.04 -10.72 11.57
N LEU A 154 -6.16 -11.72 11.76
CA LEU A 154 -6.19 -12.99 11.04
C LEU A 154 -7.14 -14.02 11.66
N GLU A 155 -7.54 -13.80 12.93
CA GLU A 155 -8.57 -14.56 13.67
C GLU A 155 -9.99 -14.17 13.25
#